data_AF-A0A182MYY4-F1
#
_entry.id   AF-A0A182MYY4-F1
#
_cell.length_a   1.000
_cell.length_b   1.000
_cell.length_c   1.000
_cell.angle_alpha   90.00
_cell.angle_beta   90.00
_cell.angle_gamma   90.00
#
_symmetry.space_group_name_H-M   'P 1'
#
loop_
_entity.id
_entity.type
_entity.pdbx_description
1 polymer ?
#
loop_
_entity_poly.entity_id
_entity_poly.type
_entity_poly.pdbx_seq_one_letter_code
_entity_poly.pdbx_strand_id
1 'polypeptide(L)'
;MLLTFQDRLRIPWRGGAKQITLDNVLTLVLLIGLQLLAAVSFYCCLFVFIVLPLLLLYLKRLLGKILPKSKFFTLWFFCSGLYLLALFELTVPLLEILPQENVAFVILMSLSFICLYKAKQRAVLAHLTAIPEANGSECCKNGSDSQTAVLISDRDDSDDGGSGGSVVGGGSDGGGRLACQLCRKYVPPRAYHCKVCASCVLRQDHHNVWLNCCIGKSNHRLYLAGCIFTLLALLLFANLALTAVCHPTPIFTVYGVIVMMPDDCTDIFFQYDIALCFTGSIYALLMATFIAISVLKQLCFISCGMTYTEWRRGEHVKRRNCLWNWKTFCLGQ
;
A
#
# COMPACT_ATOMS: atom_id res chain seq x y z
N MET A 1 -13.23 -1.41 -30.49
CA MET A 1 -14.13 -2.40 -29.85
C MET A 1 -14.01 -2.47 -28.31
N LEU A 2 -12.81 -2.37 -27.72
CA LEU A 2 -12.66 -2.42 -26.24
C LEU A 2 -13.27 -1.20 -25.51
N LEU A 3 -13.12 0.01 -26.07
CA LEU A 3 -13.72 1.24 -25.52
C LEU A 3 -15.26 1.21 -25.52
N THR A 4 -15.88 0.67 -26.58
CA THR A 4 -17.35 0.57 -26.71
C THR A 4 -17.98 -0.45 -25.75
N PHE A 5 -17.21 -1.46 -25.29
CA PHE A 5 -17.68 -2.43 -24.30
C PHE A 5 -17.55 -1.88 -22.86
N GLN A 6 -16.46 -1.15 -22.58
CA GLN A 6 -16.26 -0.46 -21.29
C GLN A 6 -17.35 0.59 -20.99
N ASP A 7 -17.95 1.20 -22.01
CA ASP A 7 -19.07 2.15 -21.81
C ASP A 7 -20.41 1.50 -21.45
N ARG A 8 -20.58 0.20 -21.73
CA ARG A 8 -21.86 -0.51 -21.58
C ARG A 8 -21.97 -1.30 -20.27
N LEU A 9 -20.86 -1.60 -19.59
CA LEU A 9 -20.88 -2.27 -18.30
C LEU A 9 -21.13 -1.25 -17.18
N ARG A 10 -22.40 -1.01 -16.86
CA ARG A 10 -22.83 -0.17 -15.73
C ARG A 10 -23.66 -1.02 -14.76
N ILE A 11 -23.26 -1.06 -13.48
CA ILE A 11 -24.08 -1.69 -12.44
C ILE A 11 -25.05 -0.65 -11.87
N PRO A 12 -26.34 -0.97 -11.75
CA PRO A 12 -27.29 -0.12 -11.05
C PRO A 12 -26.88 0.00 -9.58
N TRP A 13 -26.66 1.23 -9.11
CA TRP A 13 -26.34 1.53 -7.72
C TRP A 13 -27.26 2.63 -7.20
N ARG A 14 -27.39 2.74 -5.86
CA ARG A 14 -28.14 3.85 -5.24
C ARG A 14 -27.49 5.18 -5.65
N GLY A 15 -28.19 5.98 -6.45
CA GLY A 15 -27.69 7.24 -7.01
C GLY A 15 -27.24 7.20 -8.47
N GLY A 16 -27.47 6.09 -9.20
CA GLY A 16 -27.21 5.99 -10.64
C GLY A 16 -26.29 4.83 -11.03
N ALA A 17 -26.27 4.49 -12.31
CA ALA A 17 -25.48 3.38 -12.82
C ALA A 17 -23.98 3.74 -12.83
N LYS A 18 -23.17 3.04 -12.02
CA LYS A 18 -21.72 3.24 -11.98
C LYS A 18 -21.06 2.41 -13.07
N GLN A 19 -20.22 3.05 -13.89
CA GLN A 19 -19.38 2.37 -14.88
C GLN A 19 -18.36 1.48 -14.17
N ILE A 20 -18.34 0.19 -14.53
CA ILE A 20 -17.28 -0.72 -14.11
C ILE A 20 -16.19 -0.66 -15.16
N THR A 21 -15.01 -0.23 -14.76
CA THR A 21 -13.82 -0.37 -15.60
C THR A 21 -13.45 -1.86 -15.70
N LEU A 22 -13.07 -2.31 -16.89
CA LEU A 22 -12.72 -3.70 -17.18
C LEU A 22 -11.64 -4.21 -16.21
N ASP A 23 -10.73 -3.33 -15.81
CA ASP A 23 -9.68 -3.54 -14.82
C ASP A 23 -10.22 -4.06 -13.48
N ASN A 24 -11.40 -3.59 -13.05
CA ASN A 24 -12.01 -4.00 -11.78
C ASN A 24 -12.54 -5.43 -11.84
N VAL A 25 -13.18 -5.78 -12.97
CA VAL A 25 -13.67 -7.15 -13.21
C VAL A 25 -12.49 -8.10 -13.31
N LEU A 26 -11.44 -7.68 -14.03
CA LEU A 26 -10.21 -8.45 -14.18
C LEU A 26 -9.58 -8.78 -12.82
N THR A 27 -9.54 -7.83 -11.88
CA THR A 27 -9.03 -8.08 -10.52
C THR A 27 -9.80 -9.18 -9.81
N LEU A 28 -11.14 -9.14 -9.83
CA LEU A 28 -11.98 -10.13 -9.14
C LEU A 28 -11.83 -11.52 -9.75
N VAL A 29 -11.87 -11.60 -11.08
CA VAL A 29 -11.74 -12.86 -11.82
C VAL A 29 -10.35 -13.47 -11.61
N LEU A 30 -9.28 -12.67 -11.68
CA LEU A 30 -7.92 -13.16 -11.45
C LEU A 30 -7.72 -13.61 -10.00
N LEU A 31 -8.17 -12.82 -9.02
CA LEU A 31 -8.00 -13.15 -7.61
C LEU A 31 -8.70 -14.47 -7.28
N ILE A 32 -10.00 -14.57 -7.57
CA ILE A 32 -10.80 -15.76 -7.24
C ILE A 32 -10.32 -16.94 -8.09
N GLY A 33 -10.13 -16.76 -9.40
CA GLY A 33 -9.72 -17.82 -10.31
C GLY A 33 -8.37 -18.44 -9.95
N LEU A 34 -7.39 -17.63 -9.51
CA LEU A 34 -6.10 -18.16 -9.08
C LEU A 34 -6.20 -18.98 -7.78
N GLN A 35 -7.06 -18.56 -6.83
CA GLN A 35 -7.27 -19.35 -5.59
C GLN A 35 -8.00 -20.66 -5.87
N LEU A 36 -9.06 -20.62 -6.70
CA LEU A 36 -9.79 -21.82 -7.11
C LEU A 36 -8.88 -22.79 -7.87
N LEU A 37 -7.99 -22.28 -8.74
CA LEU A 37 -6.99 -23.09 -9.45
C LEU A 37 -5.96 -23.69 -8.48
N ALA A 38 -5.48 -22.92 -7.51
CA ALA A 38 -4.54 -23.41 -6.50
C ALA A 38 -5.13 -24.59 -5.70
N ALA A 39 -6.45 -24.61 -5.47
CA ALA A 39 -7.13 -25.67 -4.73
C ALA A 39 -7.34 -26.97 -5.53
N VAL A 40 -7.08 -26.99 -6.84
CA VAL A 40 -7.30 -28.19 -7.68
C VAL A 40 -6.32 -29.32 -7.36
N SER A 41 -5.06 -28.99 -7.13
CA SER A 41 -4.03 -29.97 -6.79
C SER A 41 -2.80 -29.32 -6.17
N PHE A 42 -1.97 -30.13 -5.51
CA PHE A 42 -0.70 -29.69 -4.95
C PHE A 42 0.20 -28.98 -5.98
N TYR A 43 0.30 -29.53 -7.20
CA TYR A 43 1.11 -28.92 -8.26
C TYR A 43 0.54 -27.57 -8.74
N CYS A 44 -0.80 -27.44 -8.81
CA CYS A 44 -1.44 -26.17 -9.12
C CYS A 44 -1.19 -25.13 -8.03
N CYS A 45 -1.29 -25.53 -6.75
CA CYS A 45 -0.96 -24.69 -5.60
C CYS A 45 0.47 -24.14 -5.70
N LEU A 46 1.46 -25.02 -5.89
CA LEU A 46 2.86 -24.64 -6.03
C LEU A 46 3.08 -23.68 -7.20
N PHE A 47 2.52 -24.00 -8.37
CA PHE A 47 2.62 -23.16 -9.56
C PHE A 47 2.03 -21.77 -9.34
N VAL A 48 0.80 -21.69 -8.82
CA VAL A 48 0.10 -20.43 -8.59
C VAL A 48 0.88 -19.54 -7.62
N PHE A 49 1.34 -20.05 -6.48
CA PHE A 49 2.01 -19.22 -5.47
C PHE A 49 3.45 -18.84 -5.84
N ILE A 50 4.12 -19.58 -6.73
CA ILE A 50 5.39 -19.15 -7.33
C ILE A 50 5.19 -18.06 -8.38
N VAL A 51 4.18 -18.22 -9.24
CA VAL A 51 3.91 -17.29 -10.36
C VAL A 51 3.26 -15.99 -9.88
N LEU A 52 2.43 -16.04 -8.83
CA LEU A 52 1.65 -14.90 -8.35
C LEU A 52 2.51 -13.66 -8.00
N PRO A 53 3.61 -13.75 -7.23
CA PRO A 53 4.50 -12.62 -6.99
C PRO A 53 5.07 -12.03 -8.27
N LEU A 54 5.51 -12.88 -9.21
CA LEU A 54 6.07 -12.46 -10.49
C LEU A 54 5.02 -11.75 -11.35
N LEU A 55 3.80 -12.29 -11.39
CA LEU A 55 2.66 -11.71 -12.09
C LEU A 55 2.31 -10.33 -11.53
N LEU A 56 2.20 -10.18 -10.21
CA LEU A 56 1.88 -8.89 -9.59
C LEU A 56 2.98 -7.84 -9.83
N LEU A 57 4.25 -8.24 -9.83
CA LEU A 57 5.37 -7.37 -10.18
C LEU A 57 5.33 -6.94 -11.66
N TYR A 58 5.05 -7.88 -12.56
CA TYR A 58 4.88 -7.60 -13.98
C TYR A 58 3.70 -6.65 -14.23
N LEU A 59 2.53 -6.93 -13.66
CA LEU A 59 1.35 -6.08 -13.76
C LEU A 59 1.60 -4.69 -13.18
N LYS A 60 2.39 -4.58 -12.11
CA LYS A 60 2.74 -3.28 -11.51
C LYS A 60 3.55 -2.43 -12.48
N ARG A 61 4.52 -3.05 -13.17
CA ARG A 61 5.33 -2.37 -14.19
C ARG A 61 4.50 -2.00 -15.40
N LEU A 62 3.68 -2.93 -15.90
CA LEU A 62 2.83 -2.74 -17.08
C LEU A 62 1.76 -1.67 -16.85
N LEU A 63 0.94 -1.83 -15.81
CA LEU A 63 -0.12 -0.86 -15.46
C LEU A 63 0.47 0.48 -15.03
N GLY A 64 1.65 0.51 -14.42
CA GLY A 64 2.34 1.76 -14.10
C GLY A 64 2.72 2.58 -15.34
N LYS A 65 3.02 1.91 -16.47
CA LYS A 65 3.30 2.56 -17.77
C LYS A 65 2.02 2.99 -18.49
N ILE A 66 0.98 2.14 -18.50
CA ILE A 66 -0.23 2.37 -19.30
C ILE A 66 -1.26 3.22 -18.54
N LEU A 67 -1.51 2.90 -17.26
CA LEU A 67 -2.57 3.47 -16.42
C LEU A 67 -2.02 3.85 -15.03
N PRO A 68 -1.29 4.98 -14.90
CA PRO A 68 -0.59 5.34 -13.68
C PRO A 68 -1.50 5.54 -12.44
N LYS A 69 -2.80 5.76 -12.66
CA LYS A 69 -3.83 5.92 -11.60
C LYS A 69 -4.77 4.72 -11.46
N SER A 70 -4.40 3.55 -11.99
CA SER A 70 -5.24 2.34 -11.92
C SER A 70 -5.64 1.99 -10.49
N LYS A 71 -6.87 1.52 -10.32
CA LYS A 71 -7.40 1.02 -9.03
C LYS A 71 -7.13 -0.46 -8.81
N PHE A 72 -6.51 -1.15 -9.78
CA PHE A 72 -6.30 -2.59 -9.78
C PHE A 72 -5.70 -3.11 -8.45
N PHE A 73 -4.57 -2.56 -8.01
CA PHE A 73 -3.90 -3.00 -6.78
C PHE A 73 -4.69 -2.70 -5.51
N THR A 74 -5.42 -1.59 -5.49
CA THR A 74 -6.32 -1.27 -4.37
C THR A 74 -7.47 -2.23 -4.29
N LEU A 75 -8.09 -2.54 -5.43
CA LEU A 75 -9.17 -3.50 -5.46
C LEU A 75 -8.65 -4.90 -5.10
N TRP A 76 -7.47 -5.29 -5.60
CA TRP A 76 -6.82 -6.55 -5.25
C TRP A 76 -6.66 -6.69 -3.73
N PHE A 77 -6.13 -5.66 -3.08
CA PHE A 77 -5.92 -5.65 -1.63
C PHE A 77 -7.24 -5.83 -0.85
N PHE A 78 -8.26 -5.00 -1.12
CA PHE A 78 -9.52 -5.08 -0.37
C PHE A 78 -10.30 -6.36 -0.70
N CYS A 79 -10.34 -6.79 -1.96
CA CYS A 79 -10.98 -8.05 -2.35
C CYS A 79 -10.27 -9.27 -1.76
N SER A 80 -8.95 -9.23 -1.59
CA SER A 80 -8.21 -10.28 -0.89
C SER A 80 -8.62 -10.41 0.57
N GLY A 81 -8.74 -9.28 1.27
CA GLY A 81 -9.20 -9.29 2.66
C GLY A 81 -10.66 -9.75 2.80
N LEU A 82 -11.54 -9.34 1.87
CA LEU A 82 -12.93 -9.82 1.83
C LEU A 82 -13.04 -11.31 1.49
N TYR A 83 -12.19 -11.80 0.58
CA TYR A 83 -12.09 -13.23 0.26
C TYR A 83 -11.67 -14.03 1.48
N LEU A 84 -10.61 -13.63 2.18
CA LEU A 84 -10.15 -14.33 3.39
C LEU A 84 -11.19 -14.26 4.51
N LEU A 85 -11.90 -13.15 4.65
CA LEU A 85 -13.01 -13.03 5.60
C LEU A 85 -14.16 -13.99 5.26
N ALA A 86 -14.56 -14.03 3.98
CA ALA A 86 -15.62 -14.93 3.52
C ALA A 86 -15.21 -16.40 3.67
N LEU A 87 -13.98 -16.74 3.30
CA LEU A 87 -13.42 -18.07 3.49
C LEU A 87 -13.46 -18.44 4.98
N PHE A 88 -13.01 -17.56 5.87
CA PHE A 88 -13.05 -17.80 7.31
C PHE A 88 -14.49 -18.06 7.79
N GLU A 89 -15.44 -17.16 7.52
CA GLU A 89 -16.84 -17.29 7.96
C GLU A 89 -17.56 -18.53 7.40
N LEU A 90 -17.27 -18.90 6.15
CA LEU A 90 -17.81 -20.12 5.55
C LEU A 90 -17.23 -21.40 6.16
N THR A 91 -16.05 -21.30 6.79
CA THR A 91 -15.31 -22.44 7.35
C THR A 91 -15.48 -22.59 8.86
N VAL A 92 -15.93 -21.54 9.56
CA VAL A 92 -16.28 -21.58 10.99
C VAL A 92 -17.24 -22.73 11.33
N PRO A 93 -18.28 -23.04 10.53
CA PRO A 93 -19.15 -24.20 10.80
C PRO A 93 -18.45 -25.55 10.57
N LEU A 94 -17.37 -25.57 9.79
CA LEU A 94 -16.73 -26.80 9.30
C LEU A 94 -15.53 -27.24 10.17
N LEU A 95 -14.84 -26.30 10.82
CA LEU A 95 -13.52 -26.51 11.44
C LEU A 95 -13.50 -26.46 12.98
N GLU A 96 -14.66 -26.48 13.66
CA GLU A 96 -14.79 -26.43 15.13
C GLU A 96 -14.01 -25.27 15.81
N ILE A 97 -13.77 -24.17 15.09
CA ILE A 97 -13.03 -23.01 15.59
C ILE A 97 -13.81 -22.32 16.72
N LEU A 98 -13.12 -21.89 17.78
CA LEU A 98 -13.78 -21.28 18.93
C LEU A 98 -14.40 -19.92 18.53
N PRO A 99 -15.64 -19.60 18.94
CA PRO A 99 -16.31 -18.35 18.53
C PRO A 99 -15.51 -17.08 18.88
N GLN A 100 -14.72 -17.13 19.95
CA GLN A 100 -13.87 -16.04 20.40
C GLN A 100 -12.72 -15.75 19.42
N GLU A 101 -12.17 -16.79 18.80
CA GLU A 101 -11.10 -16.67 17.80
C GLU A 101 -11.65 -16.07 16.50
N ASN A 102 -12.86 -16.45 16.10
CA ASN A 102 -13.55 -15.82 14.97
C ASN A 102 -13.78 -14.32 15.22
N VAL A 103 -14.36 -13.97 16.37
CA VAL A 103 -14.61 -12.57 16.73
C VAL A 103 -13.30 -11.77 16.73
N ALA A 104 -12.20 -12.33 17.25
CA ALA A 104 -10.90 -11.67 17.24
C ALA A 104 -10.40 -11.39 15.80
N PHE A 105 -10.52 -12.36 14.90
CA PHE A 105 -10.14 -12.19 13.49
C PHE A 105 -10.98 -11.11 12.79
N VAL A 106 -12.31 -11.17 12.93
CA VAL A 106 -13.24 -10.18 12.34
C VAL A 106 -12.94 -8.77 12.85
N ILE A 107 -12.66 -8.61 14.16
CA ILE A 107 -12.28 -7.32 14.75
C ILE A 107 -10.98 -6.81 14.14
N LEU A 108 -9.94 -7.64 14.07
CA LEU A 108 -8.64 -7.24 13.51
C LEU A 108 -8.76 -6.83 12.03
N MET A 109 -9.49 -7.59 11.22
CA MET A 109 -9.75 -7.26 9.81
C MET A 109 -10.54 -5.96 9.67
N SER A 110 -11.57 -5.77 10.50
CA SER A 110 -12.39 -4.55 10.51
C SER A 110 -11.56 -3.31 10.90
N LEU A 111 -10.77 -3.40 11.97
CA LEU A 111 -9.86 -2.33 12.40
C LEU A 111 -8.84 -2.00 11.29
N SER A 112 -8.29 -3.03 10.64
CA SER A 112 -7.38 -2.83 9.51
C SER A 112 -8.03 -2.03 8.39
N PHE A 113 -9.21 -2.44 7.92
CA PHE A 113 -9.94 -1.73 6.87
C PHE A 113 -10.29 -0.30 7.27
N ILE A 114 -10.75 -0.07 8.50
CA ILE A 114 -11.08 1.27 9.01
C ILE A 114 -9.82 2.16 9.02
N CYS A 115 -8.69 1.66 9.53
CA CYS A 115 -7.44 2.39 9.59
C CYS A 115 -6.92 2.75 8.20
N LEU A 116 -6.89 1.79 7.27
CA LEU A 116 -6.40 2.01 5.91
C LEU A 116 -7.34 2.90 5.09
N TYR A 117 -8.65 2.77 5.29
CA TYR A 117 -9.64 3.66 4.68
C TYR A 117 -9.47 5.10 5.18
N LYS A 118 -9.36 5.30 6.50
CA LYS A 118 -9.08 6.63 7.07
C LYS A 118 -7.72 7.18 6.63
N ALA A 119 -6.69 6.32 6.50
CA ALA A 119 -5.40 6.72 5.97
C ALA A 119 -5.52 7.24 4.53
N LYS A 120 -6.32 6.58 3.70
CA LYS A 120 -6.61 7.01 2.33
C LYS A 120 -7.37 8.35 2.30
N GLN A 121 -8.42 8.50 3.12
CA GLN A 121 -9.17 9.75 3.19
C GLN A 121 -8.30 10.93 3.64
N ARG A 122 -7.45 10.73 4.66
CA ARG A 122 -6.56 11.77 5.17
C ARG A 122 -5.37 12.07 4.26
N ALA A 123 -5.11 11.26 3.23
CA ALA A 123 -4.03 11.53 2.27
C ALA A 123 -4.19 12.91 1.61
N VAL A 124 -5.43 13.34 1.37
CA VAL A 124 -5.72 14.63 0.75
C VAL A 124 -5.23 15.81 1.58
N LEU A 125 -5.27 15.69 2.91
CA LEU A 125 -4.80 16.74 3.83
C LEU A 125 -3.29 16.97 3.77
N ALA A 126 -2.52 16.01 3.24
CA ALA A 126 -1.08 16.19 3.03
C ALA A 126 -0.76 16.85 1.68
N HIS A 127 -1.73 16.97 0.77
CA HIS A 127 -1.53 17.70 -0.48
C HIS A 127 -1.47 19.19 -0.18
N LEU A 128 -0.35 19.79 -0.57
CA LEU A 128 -0.24 21.23 -0.56
C LEU A 128 -1.14 21.76 -1.67
N THR A 129 -2.15 22.57 -1.35
CA THR A 129 -2.86 23.38 -2.34
C THR A 129 -1.99 24.58 -2.73
N ALA A 130 -2.36 25.32 -3.78
CA ALA A 130 -1.71 26.61 -4.04
C ALA A 130 -1.94 27.50 -2.81
N ILE A 131 -0.88 28.16 -2.33
CA ILE A 131 -1.03 29.22 -1.33
C ILE A 131 -1.80 30.33 -2.06
N PRO A 132 -2.97 30.77 -1.60
CA PRO A 132 -3.53 32.03 -2.07
C PRO A 132 -2.48 33.09 -1.74
N GLU A 133 -2.06 33.88 -2.72
CA GLU A 133 -1.17 35.02 -2.48
C GLU A 133 -1.76 35.88 -1.36
N ALA A 134 -1.27 35.68 -0.14
CA ALA A 134 -1.59 36.54 0.98
C ALA A 134 -0.76 37.80 0.75
N ASN A 135 -1.45 38.85 0.31
CA ASN A 135 -0.96 40.21 0.16
C ASN A 135 0.02 40.61 1.28
N GLY A 136 1.19 41.14 0.87
CA GLY A 136 1.92 42.14 1.64
C GLY A 136 3.06 41.63 2.54
N SER A 137 4.23 41.40 1.95
CA SER A 137 5.45 42.06 2.46
C SER A 137 6.45 42.25 1.31
N GLU A 138 6.87 43.50 1.15
CA GLU A 138 7.84 43.99 0.18
C GLU A 138 9.18 43.26 0.30
N CYS A 139 9.68 42.69 -0.81
CA CYS A 139 11.12 42.58 -1.05
C CYS A 139 11.42 42.30 -2.52
N CYS A 140 10.87 43.11 -3.45
CA CYS A 140 11.31 43.17 -4.84
C CYS A 140 10.76 44.44 -5.51
N LYS A 141 11.17 45.61 -5.02
CA LYS A 141 11.18 46.84 -5.80
C LYS A 141 12.50 47.54 -5.54
N ASN A 142 13.45 47.35 -6.46
CA ASN A 142 14.36 48.34 -7.00
C ASN A 142 15.45 47.62 -7.81
N GLY A 143 15.55 47.92 -9.10
CA GLY A 143 16.62 47.43 -9.96
C GLY A 143 16.17 47.18 -11.39
N SER A 144 16.26 48.22 -12.19
CA SER A 144 16.09 48.32 -13.64
C SER A 144 16.85 47.28 -14.47
N ASP A 145 16.25 46.94 -15.60
CA ASP A 145 16.87 46.60 -16.89
C ASP A 145 17.97 45.52 -16.93
N SER A 146 17.58 44.34 -17.37
CA SER A 146 18.27 43.68 -18.50
C SER A 146 17.38 42.58 -19.06
N GLN A 147 16.92 42.80 -20.28
CA GLN A 147 16.49 41.74 -21.17
C GLN A 147 17.64 40.74 -21.31
N THR A 148 17.42 39.48 -20.91
CA THR A 148 18.09 38.37 -21.56
C THR A 148 17.13 37.19 -21.57
N ALA A 149 16.37 37.11 -22.66
CA ALA A 149 15.74 35.89 -23.09
C ALA A 149 16.85 34.84 -23.28
N VAL A 150 17.03 33.94 -22.30
CA VAL A 150 17.85 32.75 -22.52
C VAL A 150 16.96 31.72 -23.20
N LEU A 151 17.21 31.61 -24.51
CA LEU A 151 16.61 30.70 -25.45
C LEU A 151 16.67 29.26 -24.93
N ILE A 152 15.52 28.60 -25.06
CA ILE A 152 15.35 27.16 -25.02
C ILE A 152 16.24 26.58 -26.13
N SER A 153 17.26 25.81 -25.74
CA SER A 153 17.87 24.84 -26.65
C SER A 153 17.25 23.49 -26.36
N ASP A 154 16.37 23.06 -27.25
CA ASP A 154 15.93 21.68 -27.37
C ASP A 154 17.16 20.79 -27.56
N ARG A 155 17.36 19.85 -26.62
CA ARG A 155 18.14 18.64 -26.83
C ARG A 155 17.27 17.47 -26.42
N ASP A 156 16.75 16.80 -27.43
CA ASP A 156 16.32 15.41 -27.34
C ASP A 156 17.53 14.57 -26.95
N ASP A 157 17.50 14.01 -25.73
CA ASP A 157 18.29 12.84 -25.40
C ASP A 157 17.36 11.79 -24.79
N SER A 158 17.14 10.77 -25.60
CA SER A 158 16.53 9.52 -25.21
C SER A 158 17.57 8.73 -24.43
N ASP A 159 17.42 8.60 -23.10
CA ASP A 159 17.86 7.39 -22.41
C ASP A 159 17.34 7.28 -20.96
N ASP A 160 17.23 6.02 -20.56
CA ASP A 160 16.61 5.48 -19.36
C ASP A 160 17.13 6.04 -18.03
N GLY A 161 16.24 6.16 -17.03
CA GLY A 161 16.62 6.25 -15.61
C GLY A 161 16.18 7.51 -14.86
N GLY A 162 15.08 7.37 -14.10
CA GLY A 162 14.99 8.06 -12.81
C GLY A 162 14.63 9.55 -12.79
N SER A 163 13.59 9.99 -13.49
CA SER A 163 13.10 11.37 -13.30
C SER A 163 12.13 11.45 -12.11
N GLY A 164 12.55 12.11 -11.03
CA GLY A 164 11.69 12.69 -10.00
C GLY A 164 12.13 14.13 -9.83
N GLY A 165 11.28 15.10 -10.18
CA GLY A 165 11.66 16.51 -10.34
C GLY A 165 12.54 17.03 -9.21
N SER A 166 13.70 17.55 -9.62
CA SER A 166 14.73 18.11 -8.77
C SER A 166 14.21 19.31 -8.00
N VAL A 167 14.34 19.25 -6.68
CA VAL A 167 14.22 20.43 -5.83
C VAL A 167 15.57 21.12 -5.92
N VAL A 168 15.66 22.26 -6.58
CA VAL A 168 16.90 23.04 -6.63
C VAL A 168 17.03 23.74 -5.28
N GLY A 169 18.05 23.36 -4.50
CA GLY A 169 18.44 24.05 -3.28
C GLY A 169 19.21 25.32 -3.64
N GLY A 170 18.61 26.48 -3.43
CA GLY A 170 19.35 27.75 -3.39
C GLY A 170 20.23 27.76 -2.14
N GLY A 171 21.53 28.00 -2.34
CA GLY A 171 22.54 28.01 -1.27
C GLY A 171 22.37 29.16 -0.27
N SER A 172 22.83 28.88 0.96
CA SER A 172 23.28 29.76 2.03
C SER A 172 22.60 31.13 2.20
N ASP A 173 21.45 31.15 2.87
CA ASP A 173 21.29 31.82 4.17
C ASP A 173 19.96 31.38 4.80
N GLY A 174 19.86 31.46 6.13
CA GLY A 174 18.79 30.85 6.93
C GLY A 174 17.36 31.12 6.43
N GLY A 175 16.75 30.12 5.75
CA GLY A 175 15.35 30.15 5.34
C GLY A 175 15.06 29.93 3.85
N GLY A 176 15.94 29.26 3.10
CA GLY A 176 15.73 28.95 1.68
C GLY A 176 14.39 28.24 1.40
N ARG A 177 13.45 28.97 0.78
CA ARG A 177 12.18 28.41 0.31
C ARG A 177 12.46 27.51 -0.89
N LEU A 178 12.27 26.21 -0.72
CA LEU A 178 12.39 25.22 -1.81
C LEU A 178 11.22 25.42 -2.78
N ALA A 179 11.46 25.36 -4.09
CA ALA A 179 10.43 25.52 -5.11
C ALA A 179 10.21 24.20 -5.88
N CYS A 180 8.95 23.85 -6.13
CA CYS A 180 8.61 22.75 -7.03
C CYS A 180 8.39 23.29 -8.43
N GLN A 181 9.23 22.86 -9.39
CA GLN A 181 9.13 23.29 -10.80
C GLN A 181 7.83 22.82 -11.48
N LEU A 182 7.35 21.62 -11.13
CA LEU A 182 6.13 21.03 -11.72
C LEU A 182 4.85 21.73 -11.24
N CYS A 183 4.80 22.10 -9.96
CA CYS A 183 3.65 22.81 -9.38
C CYS A 183 3.81 24.33 -9.39
N ARG A 184 4.97 24.85 -9.82
CA ARG A 184 5.34 26.28 -9.83
C ARG A 184 5.02 27.00 -8.53
N LYS A 185 5.38 26.39 -7.40
CA LYS A 185 5.13 26.97 -6.07
C LYS A 185 6.22 26.64 -5.06
N TYR A 186 6.35 27.51 -4.07
CA TYR A 186 7.18 27.22 -2.90
C TYR A 186 6.59 26.08 -2.09
N VAL A 187 7.46 25.20 -1.63
CA VAL A 187 7.14 24.04 -0.83
C VAL A 187 7.93 24.09 0.48
N PRO A 188 7.30 23.71 1.61
CA PRO A 188 7.99 23.59 2.88
C PRO A 188 9.06 22.50 2.82
N PRO A 189 10.04 22.52 3.74
CA PRO A 189 11.07 21.47 3.81
C PRO A 189 10.44 20.08 3.93
N ARG A 190 11.09 19.09 3.32
CA ARG A 190 10.66 17.68 3.28
C ARG A 190 9.33 17.44 2.55
N ALA A 191 8.82 18.41 1.79
CA ALA A 191 7.71 18.18 0.87
C ALA A 191 8.23 17.80 -0.52
N TYR A 192 7.61 16.80 -1.13
CA TYR A 192 8.06 16.25 -2.41
C TYR A 192 6.88 16.10 -3.38
N HIS A 193 7.16 16.29 -4.68
CA HIS A 193 6.16 16.14 -5.73
C HIS A 193 5.95 14.66 -6.09
N CYS A 194 4.72 14.17 -5.94
CA CYS A 194 4.33 12.86 -6.43
C CYS A 194 3.84 12.95 -7.87
N LYS A 195 4.55 12.32 -8.81
CA LYS A 195 4.11 12.24 -10.22
C LYS A 195 2.74 11.57 -10.39
N VAL A 196 2.46 10.53 -9.61
CA VAL A 196 1.19 9.78 -9.70
C VAL A 196 0.01 10.61 -9.19
N CYS A 197 0.17 11.26 -8.04
CA CYS A 197 -0.88 12.14 -7.49
C CYS A 197 -0.90 13.53 -8.17
N ALA A 198 0.11 13.88 -8.96
CA ALA A 198 0.30 15.20 -9.57
C ALA A 198 0.23 16.36 -8.55
N SER A 199 0.78 16.15 -7.35
CA SER A 199 0.75 17.15 -6.28
C SER A 199 1.97 17.00 -5.36
N CYS A 200 2.40 18.13 -4.79
CA CYS A 200 3.34 18.14 -3.66
C CYS A 200 2.65 17.60 -2.40
N VAL A 201 3.35 16.71 -1.69
CA VAL A 201 2.89 16.06 -0.47
C VAL A 201 3.83 16.42 0.68
N LEU A 202 3.28 16.93 1.77
CA LEU A 202 4.04 17.30 2.96
C LEU A 202 4.60 16.06 3.67
N ARG A 203 5.92 16.06 3.94
CA ARG A 203 6.66 14.94 4.53
C ARG A 203 6.32 13.62 3.82
N GLN A 204 6.41 13.65 2.48
CA GLN A 204 6.05 12.49 1.67
C GLN A 204 6.95 11.31 2.03
N ASP A 205 6.35 10.19 2.41
CA ASP A 205 7.07 8.94 2.61
C ASP A 205 7.20 8.18 1.29
N HIS A 206 6.08 7.71 0.77
CA HIS A 206 6.00 7.05 -0.53
C HIS A 206 4.61 7.20 -1.14
N HIS A 207 4.50 6.92 -2.43
CA HIS A 207 3.20 6.67 -3.05
C HIS A 207 2.86 5.19 -2.91
N ASN A 208 1.78 4.88 -2.18
CA ASN A 208 1.35 3.51 -1.95
C ASN A 208 0.38 3.08 -3.05
N VAL A 209 0.83 2.14 -3.89
CA VAL A 209 0.04 1.61 -5.02
C VAL A 209 -1.15 0.77 -4.54
N TRP A 210 -1.05 0.12 -3.38
CA TRP A 210 -2.12 -0.69 -2.80
C TRP A 210 -3.24 0.17 -2.20
N LEU A 211 -2.97 1.36 -1.66
CA LEU A 211 -4.02 2.29 -1.25
C LEU A 211 -4.43 3.27 -2.36
N ASN A 212 -3.60 3.37 -3.41
CA ASN A 212 -3.70 4.38 -4.47
C ASN A 212 -3.77 5.79 -3.88
N CYS A 213 -2.83 6.10 -2.97
CA CYS A 213 -2.66 7.41 -2.36
C CYS A 213 -1.22 7.59 -1.85
N CYS A 214 -0.82 8.83 -1.58
CA CYS A 214 0.44 9.10 -0.90
C CYS A 214 0.32 8.90 0.61
N ILE A 215 1.37 8.31 1.18
CA ILE A 215 1.61 8.29 2.61
C ILE A 215 2.51 9.48 2.93
N GLY A 216 2.08 10.32 3.86
CA GLY A 216 2.79 11.51 4.31
C GLY A 216 2.33 11.94 5.70
N LYS A 217 2.61 13.19 6.09
CA LYS A 217 2.43 13.66 7.47
C LYS A 217 1.05 13.36 8.07
N SER A 218 -0.02 13.56 7.30
CA SER A 218 -1.42 13.51 7.80
C SER A 218 -1.98 12.09 8.01
N ASN A 219 -1.38 11.08 7.39
CA ASN A 219 -1.93 9.72 7.33
C ASN A 219 -0.94 8.59 7.68
N HIS A 220 0.35 8.88 7.86
CA HIS A 220 1.40 7.87 8.10
C HIS A 220 1.08 6.93 9.28
N ARG A 221 0.56 7.45 10.40
CA ARG A 221 0.22 6.61 11.56
C ARG A 221 -0.93 5.66 11.31
N LEU A 222 -1.98 6.14 10.65
CA LEU A 222 -3.15 5.31 10.32
C LEU A 222 -2.76 4.22 9.33
N TYR A 223 -1.86 4.54 8.39
CA TYR A 223 -1.28 3.57 7.49
C TYR A 223 -0.50 2.49 8.25
N LEU A 224 0.40 2.89 9.16
CA LEU A 224 1.21 1.94 9.94
C LEU A 224 0.33 1.06 10.84
N ALA A 225 -0.62 1.65 11.57
CA ALA A 225 -1.57 0.91 12.40
C ALA A 225 -2.42 -0.07 11.56
N GLY A 226 -2.91 0.39 10.41
CA GLY A 226 -3.66 -0.45 9.48
C GLY A 226 -2.87 -1.66 8.99
N CYS A 227 -1.58 -1.47 8.64
CA CYS A 227 -0.67 -2.56 8.25
C CYS A 227 -0.40 -3.54 9.38
N ILE A 228 -0.23 -3.05 10.62
CA ILE A 228 -0.04 -3.92 11.80
C ILE A 228 -1.29 -4.76 12.04
N PHE A 229 -2.49 -4.17 12.01
CA PHE A 229 -3.73 -4.93 12.12
C PHE A 229 -3.90 -5.93 10.97
N THR A 230 -3.54 -5.58 9.73
CA THR A 230 -3.56 -6.55 8.62
C THR A 230 -2.62 -7.71 8.89
N LEU A 231 -1.39 -7.44 9.35
CA LEU A 231 -0.40 -8.46 9.63
C LEU A 231 -0.89 -9.44 10.70
N LEU A 232 -1.42 -8.91 11.82
CA LEU A 232 -1.97 -9.73 12.89
C LEU A 232 -3.16 -10.56 12.42
N ALA A 233 -4.08 -9.98 11.64
CA ALA A 233 -5.22 -10.70 11.10
C ALA A 233 -4.80 -11.84 10.15
N LEU A 234 -3.84 -11.59 9.26
CA LEU A 234 -3.34 -12.60 8.32
C LEU A 234 -2.61 -13.75 9.03
N LEU A 235 -1.80 -13.43 10.04
CA LEU A 235 -1.13 -14.45 10.85
C LEU A 235 -2.12 -15.27 11.66
N LEU A 236 -3.13 -14.62 12.26
CA LEU A 236 -4.19 -15.32 12.98
C LEU A 236 -4.98 -16.24 12.06
N PHE A 237 -5.41 -15.75 10.89
CA PHE A 237 -6.09 -16.56 9.87
C PHE A 237 -5.26 -17.79 9.49
N ALA A 238 -4.00 -17.58 9.10
CA ALA A 238 -3.14 -18.68 8.66
C ALA A 238 -2.90 -19.70 9.77
N ASN A 239 -2.69 -19.25 11.01
CA ASN A 239 -2.53 -20.14 12.15
C ASN A 239 -3.78 -21.01 12.35
N LEU A 240 -4.95 -20.39 12.51
CA LEU A 240 -6.21 -21.10 12.79
C LEU A 240 -6.58 -22.07 11.66
N ALA A 241 -6.48 -21.61 10.40
CA ALA A 241 -6.82 -22.44 9.26
C ALA A 241 -5.84 -23.61 9.07
N LEU A 242 -4.53 -23.41 9.30
CA LEU A 242 -3.55 -24.51 9.20
C LEU A 242 -3.69 -25.52 10.34
N THR A 243 -3.95 -25.06 11.58
CA THR A 243 -4.13 -25.97 12.73
C THR A 243 -5.44 -26.76 12.66
N ALA A 244 -6.43 -26.25 11.91
CA ALA A 244 -7.69 -26.95 11.72
C ALA A 244 -7.67 -27.92 10.52
N VAL A 245 -6.85 -27.64 9.50
CA VAL A 245 -6.78 -28.45 8.27
C VAL A 245 -5.69 -29.53 8.31
N CYS A 246 -4.53 -29.24 8.90
CA CYS A 246 -3.47 -30.23 9.06
C CYS A 246 -3.49 -30.78 10.48
N HIS A 247 -3.10 -32.04 10.67
CA HIS A 247 -3.03 -32.66 12.00
C HIS A 247 -2.14 -31.81 12.94
N PRO A 248 -2.72 -31.18 13.98
CA PRO A 248 -1.99 -30.24 14.80
C PRO A 248 -1.11 -30.99 15.80
N THR A 249 0.20 -30.72 15.79
CA THR A 249 1.12 -31.19 16.82
C THR A 249 1.54 -30.03 17.73
N PRO A 250 1.45 -30.19 19.07
CA PRO A 250 1.89 -29.16 20.00
C PRO A 250 3.42 -29.10 20.02
N ILE A 251 4.02 -27.95 19.67
CA ILE A 251 5.49 -27.79 19.68
C ILE A 251 5.96 -27.13 20.98
N PHE A 252 5.36 -26.01 21.40
CA PHE A 252 5.78 -25.29 22.61
C PHE A 252 4.62 -24.51 23.25
N THR A 253 4.68 -24.29 24.57
CA THR A 253 3.67 -23.54 25.33
C THR A 253 4.23 -22.20 25.78
N VAL A 254 3.59 -21.10 25.38
CA VAL A 254 3.97 -19.73 25.80
C VAL A 254 2.88 -19.15 26.68
N TYR A 255 3.16 -18.91 27.97
CA TYR A 255 2.20 -18.36 28.94
C TYR A 255 0.85 -19.12 28.99
N GLY A 256 0.88 -20.46 28.91
CA GLY A 256 -0.33 -21.28 28.92
C GLY A 256 -1.04 -21.41 27.57
N VAL A 257 -0.54 -20.75 26.51
CA VAL A 257 -1.03 -20.92 25.13
C VAL A 257 -0.17 -21.98 24.43
N ILE A 258 -0.79 -23.08 24.01
CA ILE A 258 -0.12 -24.14 23.25
C ILE A 258 0.01 -23.67 21.80
N VAL A 259 1.23 -23.63 21.28
CA VAL A 259 1.51 -23.37 19.87
C VAL A 259 1.49 -24.69 19.12
N MET A 260 0.50 -24.84 18.24
CA MET A 260 0.31 -26.04 17.42
C MET A 260 0.84 -25.81 16.00
N MET A 261 1.42 -26.83 15.41
CA MET A 261 1.93 -26.80 14.04
C MET A 261 1.40 -27.95 13.19
N PRO A 262 1.20 -27.73 11.88
CA PRO A 262 0.89 -28.78 10.92
C PRO A 262 1.96 -29.87 10.85
N ASP A 263 1.61 -31.15 11.06
CA ASP A 263 2.56 -32.27 10.91
C ASP A 263 2.25 -33.18 9.70
N ASP A 264 0.97 -33.40 9.39
CA ASP A 264 0.54 -34.13 8.18
C ASP A 264 -0.54 -33.34 7.41
N CYS A 265 -0.29 -33.17 6.12
CA CYS A 265 -1.09 -32.38 5.17
C CYS A 265 -1.32 -33.16 3.85
N THR A 266 -1.12 -34.49 3.84
CA THR A 266 -1.10 -35.33 2.62
C THR A 266 -2.46 -35.41 1.93
N ASP A 267 -3.56 -35.35 2.70
CA ASP A 267 -4.92 -35.59 2.18
C ASP A 267 -5.76 -34.33 1.91
N ILE A 268 -5.15 -33.15 2.01
CA ILE A 268 -5.84 -31.85 1.92
C ILE A 268 -6.56 -31.63 0.59
N PHE A 269 -6.00 -32.16 -0.50
CA PHE A 269 -6.54 -31.96 -1.85
C PHE A 269 -7.63 -32.96 -2.24
N PHE A 270 -8.00 -33.90 -1.36
CA PHE A 270 -9.13 -34.81 -1.63
C PHE A 270 -10.50 -34.13 -1.44
N GLN A 271 -10.58 -33.11 -0.60
CA GLN A 271 -11.80 -32.32 -0.41
C GLN A 271 -11.55 -30.87 -0.81
N TYR A 272 -12.40 -30.35 -1.71
CA TYR A 272 -12.20 -29.03 -2.29
C TYR A 272 -12.28 -27.90 -1.25
N ASP A 273 -13.19 -28.02 -0.28
CA ASP A 273 -13.37 -27.01 0.76
C ASP A 273 -12.13 -26.91 1.67
N ILE A 274 -11.55 -28.06 2.04
CA ILE A 274 -10.31 -28.14 2.82
C ILE A 274 -9.11 -27.60 2.02
N ALA A 275 -9.04 -27.92 0.72
CA ALA A 275 -8.02 -27.39 -0.18
C ALA A 275 -8.10 -25.86 -0.33
N LEU A 276 -9.30 -25.28 -0.36
CA LEU A 276 -9.50 -23.83 -0.37
C LEU A 276 -9.01 -23.17 0.92
N CYS A 277 -9.27 -23.77 2.08
CA CYS A 277 -8.75 -23.30 3.36
C CYS A 277 -7.21 -23.30 3.35
N PHE A 278 -6.60 -24.41 2.96
CA PHE A 278 -5.15 -24.56 2.91
C PHE A 278 -4.51 -23.53 1.97
N THR A 279 -5.00 -23.42 0.74
CA THR A 279 -4.50 -22.43 -0.23
C THR A 279 -4.72 -20.99 0.24
N GLY A 280 -5.85 -20.72 0.89
CA GLY A 280 -6.11 -19.46 1.60
C GLY A 280 -5.05 -19.14 2.66
N SER A 281 -4.61 -20.13 3.44
CA SER A 281 -3.56 -19.95 4.45
C SER A 281 -2.20 -19.64 3.83
N ILE A 282 -1.82 -20.36 2.77
CA ILE A 282 -0.58 -20.07 2.03
C ILE A 282 -0.62 -18.67 1.43
N TYR A 283 -1.77 -18.26 0.87
CA TYR A 283 -1.96 -16.90 0.38
C TYR A 283 -1.85 -15.86 1.50
N ALA A 284 -2.47 -16.11 2.65
CA ALA A 284 -2.40 -15.23 3.82
C ALA A 284 -0.96 -15.07 4.32
N LEU A 285 -0.17 -16.15 4.37
CA LEU A 285 1.25 -16.11 4.74
C LEU A 285 2.09 -15.33 3.73
N LEU A 286 1.86 -15.53 2.42
CA LEU A 286 2.53 -14.75 1.38
C LEU A 286 2.23 -13.25 1.51
N MET A 287 0.98 -12.88 1.78
CA MET A 287 0.59 -11.49 2.04
C MET A 287 1.18 -10.97 3.35
N ALA A 288 1.21 -11.79 4.41
CA ALA A 288 1.78 -11.45 5.71
C ALA A 288 3.28 -11.15 5.60
N THR A 289 4.04 -11.97 4.86
CA THR A 289 5.48 -11.71 4.63
C THR A 289 5.71 -10.39 3.89
N PHE A 290 4.92 -10.10 2.85
CA PHE A 290 4.99 -8.81 2.13
C PHE A 290 4.69 -7.61 3.03
N ILE A 291 3.66 -7.71 3.88
CA ILE A 291 3.27 -6.65 4.82
C ILE A 291 4.31 -6.52 5.95
N ALA A 292 4.84 -7.63 6.47
CA ALA A 292 5.87 -7.64 7.51
C ALA A 292 7.14 -6.92 7.04
N ILE A 293 7.61 -7.20 5.81
CA ILE A 293 8.74 -6.49 5.21
C ILE A 293 8.44 -4.98 5.08
N SER A 294 7.21 -4.64 4.70
CA SER A 294 6.78 -3.25 4.56
C SER A 294 6.75 -2.53 5.92
N VAL A 295 6.20 -3.17 6.95
CA VAL A 295 6.18 -2.65 8.33
C VAL A 295 7.59 -2.49 8.86
N LEU A 296 8.45 -3.50 8.72
CA LEU A 296 9.84 -3.45 9.18
C LEU A 296 10.60 -2.28 8.55
N LYS A 297 10.47 -2.07 7.24
CA LYS A 297 11.06 -0.91 6.56
C LYS A 297 10.57 0.41 7.15
N GLN A 298 9.27 0.54 7.40
CA GLN A 298 8.69 1.74 7.99
C GLN A 298 9.19 1.98 9.42
N LEU A 299 9.26 0.92 10.24
CA LEU A 299 9.81 1.01 11.60
C LEU A 299 11.29 1.44 11.59
N CYS A 300 12.10 0.91 10.67
CA CYS A 300 13.49 1.32 10.49
C CYS A 300 13.59 2.80 10.09
N PHE A 301 12.83 3.23 9.08
CA PHE A 301 12.86 4.63 8.62
C PHE A 301 12.40 5.61 9.70
N ILE A 302 11.33 5.29 10.43
CA ILE A 302 10.86 6.08 11.58
C ILE A 302 11.94 6.14 12.66
N SER A 303 12.58 5.01 12.99
CA SER A 303 13.65 4.94 13.99
C SER A 303 14.86 5.79 13.58
N CYS A 304 15.14 5.91 12.28
CA CYS A 304 16.18 6.79 11.74
C CYS A 304 15.73 8.25 11.56
N GLY A 305 14.46 8.59 11.76
CA GLY A 305 13.91 9.93 11.54
C GLY A 305 13.79 10.33 10.06
N MET A 306 13.85 9.36 9.15
CA MET A 306 13.94 9.53 7.71
C MET A 306 12.66 9.06 7.02
N THR A 307 12.31 9.64 5.88
CA THR A 307 11.25 9.12 5.00
C THR A 307 11.85 8.25 3.89
N TYR A 308 11.04 7.36 3.30
CA TYR A 308 11.50 6.56 2.14
C TYR A 308 11.94 7.46 0.97
N THR A 309 11.27 8.60 0.75
CA THR A 309 11.63 9.54 -0.31
C THR A 309 12.99 10.20 -0.05
N GLU A 310 13.29 10.59 1.19
CA GLU A 310 14.62 11.11 1.59
C GLU A 310 15.72 10.09 1.36
N TRP A 311 15.50 8.85 1.80
CA TRP A 311 16.45 7.74 1.59
C TRP A 311 16.72 7.51 0.09
N ARG A 312 15.66 7.47 -0.72
CA ARG A 312 15.77 7.27 -2.18
C ARG A 312 16.53 8.40 -2.88
N ARG A 313 16.45 9.63 -2.35
CA ARG A 313 17.13 10.82 -2.89
C ARG A 313 18.55 11.00 -2.35
N GLY A 314 18.99 10.16 -1.40
CA GLY A 314 20.29 10.31 -0.77
C GLY A 314 20.41 11.56 0.11
N GLU A 315 19.29 12.10 0.61
CA GLU A 315 19.31 13.32 1.42
C GLU A 315 19.85 13.04 2.82
N HIS A 316 20.89 13.77 3.23
CA HIS A 316 21.48 13.66 4.55
C HIS A 316 20.61 14.36 5.60
N VAL A 317 19.80 13.58 6.32
CA VAL A 317 19.06 14.06 7.49
C VAL A 317 19.91 13.92 8.74
N LYS A 318 20.07 15.00 9.51
CA LYS A 318 20.77 14.98 10.80
C LYS A 318 20.06 14.00 11.74
N ARG A 319 20.71 12.86 12.00
CA ARG A 319 20.15 11.79 12.85
C ARG A 319 20.02 12.27 14.28
N ARG A 320 18.80 12.26 14.81
CA ARG A 320 18.53 12.41 16.25
C ARG A 320 18.38 11.03 16.87
N ASN A 321 18.35 10.97 18.20
CA ASN A 321 18.19 9.70 18.89
C ASN A 321 16.84 9.02 18.54
N CYS A 322 16.81 7.70 18.62
CA CYS A 322 15.66 6.88 18.22
C CYS A 322 14.38 7.28 18.99
N LEU A 323 14.52 7.50 20.30
CA LEU A 323 13.41 7.92 21.18
C LEU A 323 12.79 9.25 20.74
N TRP A 324 13.61 10.24 20.34
CA TRP A 324 13.10 11.52 19.86
C TRP A 324 12.40 11.37 18.51
N ASN A 325 12.91 10.51 17.62
CA ASN A 325 12.26 10.26 16.32
C ASN A 325 10.87 9.63 16.52
N TRP A 326 10.76 8.65 17.41
CA TRP A 326 9.48 8.03 17.79
C TRP A 326 8.54 9.00 18.49
N LYS A 327 9.03 9.80 19.44
CA LYS A 327 8.24 10.85 20.10
C LYS A 327 7.68 11.84 19.08
N THR A 328 8.51 12.29 18.13
CA THR A 328 8.11 13.20 17.06
C THR A 328 7.06 12.57 16.14
N PHE A 329 7.28 11.31 15.76
CA PHE A 329 6.32 10.55 14.95
C PHE A 329 4.97 10.42 15.66
N CYS A 330 4.95 10.08 16.95
CA CYS A 330 3.74 9.89 17.76
C CYS A 330 3.03 11.21 18.15
N LEU A 331 3.75 12.34 18.24
CA LEU A 331 3.18 13.65 18.53
C LEU A 331 2.75 14.42 17.28
N GLY A 332 3.37 14.15 16.13
CA GLY A 332 2.90 14.64 14.82
C GLY A 332 3.51 15.98 14.46
N GLN A 333 4.62 16.27 15.13
CA GLN A 333 5.49 17.40 14.91
C GLN A 333 6.27 17.16 13.60
#